data_AF-B0T506-F1
#
_entry.id   AF-B0T506-F1
#
_cell.length_a   1.000
_cell.length_b   1.000
_cell.length_c   1.000
_cell.angle_alpha   90.00
_cell.angle_beta   90.00
_cell.angle_gamma   90.00
#
_symmetry.space_group_name_H-M   'P 1'
#
loop_
_entity.id
_entity.type
_entity.pdbx_description
1 polymer ?
#
loop_
_entity_poly.entity_id
_entity_poly.type
_entity_poly.pdbx_seq_one_letter_code
_entity_poly.pdbx_strand_id
1 'polypeptide(L)'
;MARTAIRDVVIWVKHIHGEDVTQRVLGLQGGETLDLVVDGVRGAWRKMDDGRDGRPTTGIRPIGRMQDFWRELYAGRRGDIVTIELPQIDEVAAERSGLTFAPLARTREERKSALEALLGLKDAGYRNSGVVVTRDETHDRELDREGL
;
A
#
# COMPACT_ATOMS: atom_id res chain seq x y z
N MET A 1 -4.20 -16.08 -8.76
CA MET A 1 -4.30 -15.38 -10.06
C MET A 1 -5.77 -15.23 -10.40
N ALA A 2 -6.21 -14.02 -10.75
CA ALA A 2 -7.61 -13.73 -11.05
C ALA A 2 -7.75 -13.01 -12.40
N ARG A 3 -8.97 -12.90 -12.92
CA ARG A 3 -9.27 -12.22 -14.19
C ARG A 3 -10.37 -11.19 -14.00
N THR A 4 -10.31 -10.08 -14.72
CA THR A 4 -11.41 -9.10 -14.76
C THR A 4 -11.54 -8.51 -16.16
N ALA A 5 -12.76 -8.12 -16.53
CA ALA A 5 -12.99 -7.40 -17.78
C ALA A 5 -12.83 -5.89 -17.57
N ILE A 6 -12.23 -5.21 -18.55
CA ILE A 6 -12.11 -3.74 -18.56
C ILE A 6 -13.45 -3.13 -18.94
N ARG A 7 -14.32 -2.89 -17.95
CA ARG A 7 -15.69 -2.39 -18.17
C ARG A 7 -15.91 -0.96 -17.69
N ASP A 8 -15.06 -0.49 -16.79
CA ASP A 8 -15.23 0.76 -16.06
C ASP A 8 -13.85 1.27 -15.59
N VAL A 9 -13.79 2.53 -15.13
CA VAL A 9 -12.60 3.16 -14.54
C VAL A 9 -12.30 2.64 -13.12
N VAL A 10 -13.24 1.89 -12.55
CA VAL A 10 -13.16 1.18 -11.26
C VAL A 10 -13.29 -0.31 -11.50
N ILE A 11 -12.56 -1.13 -10.74
CA ILE A 11 -12.79 -2.57 -10.72
C ILE A 11 -13.79 -2.89 -9.62
N TRP A 12 -14.94 -3.40 -10.01
CA TRP A 12 -15.96 -3.90 -9.09
C TRP A 12 -15.66 -5.34 -8.71
N VAL A 13 -15.78 -5.68 -7.41
CA VAL A 13 -15.49 -7.03 -6.90
C VAL A 13 -16.28 -8.11 -7.64
N LYS A 14 -17.54 -7.83 -8.00
CA LYS A 14 -18.39 -8.75 -8.79
C LYS A 14 -17.84 -9.10 -10.18
N HIS A 15 -16.86 -8.36 -10.69
CA HIS A 15 -16.21 -8.62 -11.99
C HIS A 15 -14.85 -9.32 -11.83
N ILE A 16 -14.39 -9.53 -10.59
CA ILE A 16 -13.16 -10.27 -10.32
C ILE A 16 -13.49 -11.76 -10.31
N HIS A 17 -12.83 -12.51 -11.18
CA HIS A 17 -12.90 -13.95 -11.26
C HIS A 17 -11.63 -14.54 -10.65
N GLY A 18 -11.66 -14.72 -9.33
CA GLY A 18 -10.59 -15.34 -8.54
C GLY A 18 -10.79 -15.06 -7.05
N GLU A 19 -10.76 -16.12 -6.23
CA GLU A 19 -11.13 -16.06 -4.81
C GLU A 19 -10.10 -15.30 -3.97
N ASP A 20 -8.82 -15.51 -4.26
CA ASP A 20 -7.67 -14.90 -3.59
C ASP A 20 -7.72 -13.36 -3.64
N VAL A 21 -7.85 -12.81 -4.85
CA VAL A 21 -7.92 -11.36 -5.04
C VAL A 21 -9.23 -10.80 -4.50
N THR A 22 -10.34 -11.53 -4.68
CA THR A 22 -11.67 -11.12 -4.19
C THR A 22 -11.69 -10.96 -2.67
N GLN A 23 -11.25 -11.98 -1.94
CA GLN A 23 -11.20 -11.95 -0.48
C GLN A 23 -10.26 -10.86 0.03
N ARG A 24 -9.11 -10.66 -0.64
CA ARG A 24 -8.19 -9.58 -0.27
C ARG A 24 -8.84 -8.21 -0.39
N VAL A 25 -9.60 -7.95 -1.47
CA VAL A 25 -10.28 -6.67 -1.69
C VAL A 25 -11.49 -6.50 -0.76
N LEU A 26 -12.20 -7.58 -0.42
CA LEU A 26 -13.32 -7.54 0.52
C LEU A 26 -12.85 -7.27 1.96
N GLY A 27 -11.65 -7.73 2.34
CA GLY A 27 -11.06 -7.48 3.65
C GLY A 27 -10.54 -6.05 3.87
N LEU A 28 -10.56 -5.18 2.86
CA LEU A 28 -10.11 -3.79 2.98
C LEU A 28 -11.21 -2.88 3.51
N GLN A 29 -10.82 -1.94 4.37
CA GLN A 29 -11.68 -0.83 4.80
C GLN A 29 -11.74 0.25 3.72
N GLY A 30 -12.81 1.07 3.74
CA GLY A 30 -12.94 2.24 2.85
C GLY A 30 -11.71 3.14 2.95
N GLY A 31 -11.15 3.51 1.79
CA GLY A 31 -9.95 4.35 1.72
C GLY A 31 -8.61 3.61 1.86
N GLU A 32 -8.58 2.35 2.31
CA GLU A 32 -7.35 1.56 2.36
C GLU A 32 -6.81 1.28 0.96
N THR A 33 -5.48 1.13 0.89
CA THR A 33 -4.78 0.85 -0.36
C THR A 33 -4.24 -0.58 -0.42
N LEU A 34 -4.17 -1.11 -1.63
CA LEU A 34 -3.47 -2.35 -1.94
C LEU A 34 -2.68 -2.18 -3.24
N ASP A 35 -1.62 -2.96 -3.40
CA ASP A 35 -0.97 -3.13 -4.69
C ASP A 35 -1.57 -4.33 -5.42
N LEU A 36 -1.75 -4.19 -6.74
CA LEU A 36 -2.10 -5.27 -7.66
C LEU A 36 -1.18 -5.23 -8.87
N VAL A 37 -0.97 -6.40 -9.45
CA VAL A 37 -0.31 -6.56 -10.75
C VAL A 37 -1.39 -6.79 -11.78
N VAL A 38 -1.46 -5.94 -12.81
CA VAL A 38 -2.42 -6.02 -13.92
C VAL A 38 -1.63 -6.26 -15.21
N ASP A 39 -1.84 -7.39 -15.87
CA ASP A 39 -1.07 -7.79 -17.08
C ASP A 39 0.46 -7.59 -16.92
N GLY A 40 0.99 -7.90 -15.72
CA GLY A 40 2.41 -7.73 -15.38
C GLY A 40 2.81 -6.34 -14.87
N VAL A 41 1.93 -5.34 -14.93
CA VAL A 41 2.19 -3.98 -14.43
C VAL A 41 1.73 -3.85 -12.99
N ARG A 42 2.67 -3.67 -12.06
CA ARG A 42 2.36 -3.41 -10.64
C ARG A 42 1.90 -1.97 -10.44
N GLY A 43 0.87 -1.78 -9.63
CA GLY A 43 0.47 -0.45 -9.17
C GLY A 43 -0.54 -0.44 -8.04
N ALA A 44 -0.76 0.76 -7.50
CA ALA A 44 -1.56 0.96 -6.31
C ALA A 44 -3.03 1.23 -6.63
N TRP A 45 -3.89 0.69 -5.76
CA TRP A 45 -5.34 0.73 -5.83
C TRP A 45 -5.89 1.14 -4.48
N ARG A 46 -6.98 1.89 -4.47
CA ARG A 46 -7.67 2.31 -3.25
C ARG A 46 -9.07 1.73 -3.21
N LYS A 47 -9.44 1.14 -2.07
CA LYS A 47 -10.83 0.76 -1.78
C LYS A 47 -11.70 2.01 -1.77
N MET A 48 -12.84 1.94 -2.44
CA MET A 48 -13.80 3.05 -2.41
C MET A 48 -14.47 3.13 -1.05
N ASP A 49 -14.77 4.35 -0.62
CA ASP A 49 -15.50 4.60 0.61
C ASP A 49 -16.93 4.06 0.51
N ASP A 50 -17.54 3.84 1.67
CA ASP A 50 -18.94 3.45 1.73
C ASP A 50 -19.81 4.54 1.10
N GLY A 51 -20.88 4.11 0.42
CA GLY A 51 -21.81 5.05 -0.21
C GLY A 51 -22.43 5.98 0.84
N ARG A 52 -22.95 7.13 0.40
CA ARG A 52 -23.61 8.12 1.28
C ARG A 52 -24.72 7.50 2.15
N ASP A 53 -25.29 6.40 1.70
CA ASP A 53 -26.37 5.64 2.36
C ASP A 53 -25.84 4.58 3.36
N GLY A 54 -24.53 4.54 3.61
CA GLY A 54 -23.87 3.57 4.50
C GLY A 54 -23.68 2.17 3.92
N ARG A 55 -24.02 1.96 2.64
CA ARG A 55 -23.82 0.67 1.97
C ARG A 55 -22.36 0.51 1.54
N PRO A 56 -21.74 -0.67 1.79
CA PRO A 56 -20.37 -0.92 1.37
C PRO A 56 -20.22 -0.83 -0.14
N THR A 57 -19.31 0.02 -0.61
CA THR A 57 -19.00 0.09 -2.04
C THR A 57 -17.90 -0.91 -2.37
N THR A 58 -18.28 -2.01 -3.00
CA THR A 58 -17.35 -3.12 -3.32
C THR A 58 -16.57 -2.85 -4.61
N GLY A 59 -15.85 -1.73 -4.65
CA GLY A 59 -15.00 -1.36 -5.77
C GLY A 59 -13.63 -0.86 -5.32
N ILE A 60 -12.64 -1.02 -6.21
CA ILE A 60 -11.30 -0.44 -6.05
C ILE A 60 -10.98 0.46 -7.24
N ARG A 61 -10.41 1.63 -6.96
CA ARG A 61 -10.01 2.59 -7.98
C ARG A 61 -8.48 2.63 -8.10
N PRO A 62 -7.93 2.71 -9.32
CA PRO A 62 -6.50 2.85 -9.49
C PRO A 62 -6.07 4.25 -9.04
N ILE A 63 -4.81 4.35 -8.63
CA ILE A 63 -4.27 5.53 -7.95
C ILE A 63 -2.82 5.76 -8.44
N GLY A 64 -2.41 7.02 -8.54
CA GLY A 64 -1.08 7.38 -9.07
C GLY A 64 -0.90 6.91 -10.52
N ARG A 65 0.29 6.42 -10.88
CA ARG A 65 0.62 5.97 -12.25
C ARG A 65 -0.31 4.86 -12.79
N MET A 66 -0.84 4.03 -11.89
CA MET A 66 -1.79 2.98 -12.25
C MET A 66 -3.12 3.57 -12.74
N GLN A 67 -3.48 4.77 -12.30
CA GLN A 67 -4.68 5.45 -12.77
C GLN A 67 -4.59 5.79 -14.25
N ASP A 68 -3.44 6.31 -14.69
CA ASP A 68 -3.20 6.66 -16.09
C ASP A 68 -3.17 5.41 -16.97
N PHE A 69 -2.44 4.37 -16.54
CA PHE A 69 -2.36 3.08 -17.21
C PHE A 69 -3.75 2.43 -17.38
N TRP A 70 -4.55 2.38 -16.31
CA TRP A 70 -5.89 1.80 -16.38
C TRP A 70 -6.83 2.62 -17.29
N ARG A 71 -6.67 3.95 -17.32
CA ARG A 71 -7.43 4.82 -18.22
C ARG A 71 -7.11 4.54 -19.69
N GLU A 72 -5.83 4.33 -20.01
CA GLU A 72 -5.39 3.97 -21.35
C GLU A 72 -5.95 2.61 -21.76
N LEU A 73 -5.88 1.61 -20.88
CA LEU A 73 -6.51 0.30 -21.09
C LEU A 73 -8.03 0.43 -21.30
N TYR A 74 -8.70 1.24 -20.50
CA TYR A 74 -10.15 1.46 -20.65
C TYR A 74 -10.50 2.16 -21.97
N ALA A 75 -9.67 3.09 -22.45
CA ALA A 75 -9.90 3.78 -23.72
C ALA A 75 -9.64 2.88 -24.94
N GLY A 76 -8.58 2.07 -24.92
CA GLY A 76 -8.15 1.26 -26.07
C GLY A 76 -8.63 -0.18 -26.10
N ARG A 77 -8.92 -0.78 -24.94
CA ARG A 77 -9.18 -2.23 -24.76
C ARG A 77 -10.46 -2.49 -23.96
N ARG A 78 -11.45 -1.62 -24.08
CA ARG A 78 -12.73 -1.80 -23.38
C ARG A 78 -13.38 -3.13 -23.76
N GLY A 79 -13.73 -3.94 -22.76
CA GLY A 79 -14.33 -5.26 -22.93
C GLY A 79 -13.33 -6.41 -22.90
N ASP A 80 -12.03 -6.15 -23.05
CA ASP A 80 -10.99 -7.17 -22.94
C ASP A 80 -10.89 -7.71 -21.50
N ILE A 81 -10.41 -8.95 -21.41
CA ILE A 81 -10.08 -9.60 -20.14
C ILE A 81 -8.60 -9.38 -19.84
N VAL A 82 -8.31 -8.89 -18.65
CA VAL A 82 -6.95 -8.73 -18.12
C VAL A 82 -6.73 -9.67 -16.93
N THR A 83 -5.47 -10.04 -16.72
CA THR A 83 -5.06 -10.84 -15.56
C THR A 83 -4.71 -9.91 -14.42
N ILE A 84 -5.21 -10.22 -13.22
CA ILE A 84 -4.91 -9.48 -12.00
C ILE A 84 -4.38 -10.41 -10.92
N GLU A 85 -3.34 -9.97 -10.22
CA GLU A 85 -2.63 -10.78 -9.24
C GLU A 85 -2.23 -9.95 -8.02
N LEU A 86 -2.18 -10.60 -6.86
CA LEU A 86 -1.54 -10.03 -5.68
C LEU A 86 -0.02 -10.07 -5.90
N PRO A 87 0.70 -8.98 -5.63
CA PRO A 87 2.16 -9.00 -5.71
C PRO A 87 2.67 -10.06 -4.74
N GLN A 88 3.62 -10.88 -5.20
CA GLN A 88 4.42 -11.69 -4.29
C GLN A 88 5.18 -10.72 -3.40
N ILE A 89 4.98 -10.82 -2.08
CA ILE A 89 5.79 -10.07 -1.13
C ILE A 89 7.14 -10.78 -1.12
N ASP A 90 8.08 -10.27 -1.92
CA ASP A 90 9.48 -10.64 -1.74
C ASP A 90 9.91 -10.07 -0.39
N GLU A 91 10.00 -10.93 0.63
CA GLU A 91 10.40 -10.56 2.00
C GLU A 91 11.70 -9.74 2.00
N VAL A 92 12.59 -10.01 1.04
CA VAL A 92 13.87 -9.34 0.81
C VAL A 92 13.73 -7.86 0.41
N ALA A 93 12.63 -7.47 -0.26
CA ALA A 93 12.38 -6.08 -0.64
C ALA A 93 11.80 -5.25 0.52
N ALA A 94 11.05 -5.89 1.42
CA ALA A 94 10.54 -5.27 2.65
C ALA A 94 11.66 -5.00 3.66
N GLU A 95 12.69 -5.86 3.71
CA GLU A 95 13.90 -5.62 4.50
C GLU A 95 14.73 -4.44 3.94
N ARG A 96 14.82 -4.30 2.60
CA ARG A 96 15.58 -3.23 1.95
C ARG A 96 14.94 -1.84 2.03
N SER A 97 13.62 -1.76 2.21
CA SER A 97 12.91 -0.48 2.35
C SER A 97 12.95 0.09 3.77
N GLY A 98 13.51 -0.64 4.75
CA GLY A 98 13.64 -0.20 6.15
C GLY A 98 12.30 0.01 6.87
N LEU A 99 11.18 -0.27 6.21
CA LEU A 99 9.81 -0.14 6.73
C LEU A 99 9.21 -1.55 6.84
N THR A 100 9.73 -2.34 7.77
CA THR A 100 9.06 -3.54 8.24
C THR A 100 7.85 -3.13 9.05
N PHE A 101 6.71 -2.88 8.39
CA PHE A 101 5.43 -2.95 9.09
C PHE A 101 5.17 -4.43 9.33
N ALA A 102 5.43 -4.89 10.56
CA ALA A 102 4.91 -6.17 11.02
C ALA A 102 3.41 -6.21 10.68
N PRO A 103 2.89 -7.33 10.13
CA PRO A 103 1.47 -7.43 9.82
C PRO A 103 0.69 -7.12 11.09
N LEU A 104 -0.16 -6.10 11.03
CA LEU A 104 -1.01 -5.72 12.16
C LEU A 104 -1.76 -6.97 12.63
N ALA A 105 -1.54 -7.31 13.89
CA ALA A 105 -2.12 -8.42 14.63
C ALA A 105 -3.44 -8.95 14.05
N ARG A 106 -3.46 -10.24 13.69
CA ARG A 106 -4.58 -10.88 12.99
C ARG A 106 -5.79 -11.10 13.92
N THR A 107 -5.56 -11.12 15.23
CA THR A 107 -6.61 -11.35 16.24
C THR A 107 -6.83 -10.15 17.17
N ARG A 108 -7.97 -10.13 17.88
CA ARG A 108 -8.28 -9.08 18.87
C ARG A 108 -7.31 -9.12 20.06
N GLU A 109 -6.84 -10.30 20.44
CA GLU A 109 -5.87 -10.48 21.54
C GLU A 109 -4.48 -9.98 21.14
N GLU A 110 -4.00 -10.37 19.97
CA GLU A 110 -2.72 -9.85 19.45
C GLU A 110 -2.74 -8.31 19.30
N ARG A 111 -3.89 -7.73 18.90
CA ARG A 111 -4.06 -6.27 18.84
C ARG A 111 -3.94 -5.63 20.21
N LYS A 112 -4.49 -6.25 21.25
CA LYS A 112 -4.41 -5.74 22.63
C LYS A 112 -2.97 -5.79 23.14
N SER A 113 -2.28 -6.91 22.93
CA SER A 113 -0.88 -7.07 23.33
C SER A 113 0.07 -6.13 22.59
N ALA A 114 -0.16 -5.88 21.29
CA ALA A 114 0.61 -4.92 20.52
C ALA A 114 0.42 -3.47 21.02
N LEU A 115 -0.81 -3.11 21.40
CA LEU A 115 -1.09 -1.80 22.01
C LEU A 115 -0.45 -1.65 23.39
N GLU A 116 -0.49 -2.69 24.23
CA GLU A 116 0.20 -2.67 25.53
C GLU A 116 1.71 -2.52 25.39
N ALA A 117 2.33 -3.21 24.42
CA ALA A 117 3.76 -3.06 24.13
C ALA A 117 4.10 -1.63 23.66
N LEU A 118 3.26 -1.03 22.82
CA LEU A 118 3.43 0.35 22.34
C LEU A 118 3.29 1.37 23.48
N LEU A 119 2.30 1.20 24.36
CA LEU A 119 2.12 2.08 25.52
C LEU A 119 3.27 1.93 26.53
N GLY A 120 3.80 0.71 26.73
CA GLY A 120 4.98 0.50 27.57
C GLY A 120 6.24 1.20 27.03
N LEU A 121 6.38 1.33 25.72
CA LEU A 121 7.49 2.05 25.09
C LEU A 121 7.45 3.57 25.37
N LYS A 122 6.25 4.14 25.58
CA LYS A 122 6.09 5.57 25.93
C LYS A 122 6.73 5.91 27.28
N ASP A 123 6.70 4.99 28.24
CA ASP A 123 7.30 5.17 29.56
C ASP A 123 8.81 4.91 29.57
N ALA A 124 9.35 4.27 28.54
CA ALA A 124 10.77 3.95 28.44
C ALA A 124 11.66 5.15 28.07
N GLY A 125 11.09 6.32 27.77
CA GLY A 125 11.83 7.56 27.50
C GLY A 125 12.78 7.40 26.30
N TYR A 126 12.30 7.77 25.11
CA TYR A 126 13.12 7.78 23.90
C TYR A 126 14.37 8.68 24.10
N ARG A 127 15.53 8.07 24.36
CA ARG A 127 16.82 8.76 24.39
C ARG A 127 17.49 8.58 23.05
N ASN A 128 17.44 9.62 22.22
CA ASN A 128 18.28 9.71 21.03
C ASN A 128 19.75 9.84 21.50
N SER A 129 20.54 8.78 21.39
CA SER A 129 21.99 8.81 21.58
C SER A 129 22.75 9.13 20.28
N GLY A 130 22.12 9.89 19.38
CA GLY A 130 22.76 10.44 18.19
C GLY A 130 23.23 11.87 18.44
N VAL A 131 24.48 12.15 18.10
CA VAL A 131 25.06 13.50 18.10
C VAL A 131 24.12 14.44 17.35
N VAL A 132 23.60 15.46 18.04
CA VAL A 132 22.84 16.54 17.42
C VAL A 132 23.85 17.41 16.71
N VAL A 133 24.15 17.07 15.45
CA VAL A 133 24.91 17.96 14.58
C VAL A 133 23.94 19.05 14.14
N THR A 134 24.21 20.28 14.57
CA THR A 134 23.42 21.44 14.15
C THR A 134 23.64 21.69 12.66
N ARG A 135 22.65 22.30 12.00
CA ARG A 135 22.68 22.56 10.54
C ARG A 135 23.94 23.34 10.12
N ASP A 136 24.43 24.22 10.99
CA ASP A 136 25.67 24.98 10.80
C ASP A 136 26.93 24.09 10.76
N GLU A 137 27.05 23.12 11.66
CA GLU A 137 28.21 22.21 11.74
C GLU A 137 28.36 21.30 10.51
N THR A 138 27.30 21.16 9.71
CA THR A 138 27.34 20.40 8.45
C THR A 138 28.01 21.22 7.34
N HIS A 139 27.92 22.56 7.38
CA HIS A 139 28.43 23.43 6.32
C HIS A 139 29.94 23.67 6.41
N ASP A 140 30.52 23.72 7.61
CA ASP A 140 31.97 23.91 7.78
C ASP A 140 32.78 22.69 7.29
N ARG A 141 32.22 21.48 7.37
CA ARG A 141 32.91 20.26 6.90
C ARG A 141 33.04 20.15 5.38
N GLU A 142 32.20 20.84 4.61
CA GLU A 142 32.33 20.83 3.15
C GLU A 142 33.41 21.78 2.66
N LEU A 143 33.67 22.89 3.37
CA LEU A 143 34.68 23.87 2.98
C LEU A 143 36.12 23.38 3.18
N ASP A 144 36.38 22.52 4.17
CA ASP A 144 37.70 21.90 4.37
C ASP A 144 38.04 20.83 3.31
N ARG A 145 37.06 20.35 2.54
CA ARG A 145 37.24 19.24 1.60
C ARG A 145 37.56 19.67 0.16
N GLU A 146 37.34 20.95 -0.17
CA GLU A 146 37.64 21.53 -1.49
C GLU A 146 38.95 22.35 -1.50
N GLY A 147 39.72 22.33 -0.40
CA GLY A 147 40.94 23.10 -0.21
C GLY A 147 42.26 22.32 -0.24
N LEU A 148 42.35 21.20 -0.99
CA LEU A 148 43.59 20.47 -1.25
C LEU A 148 43.74 20.06 -2.72
#